data_AF-A0A242MAC5-F1
#
_entry.id   AF-A0A242MAC5-F1
#
_cell.length_a   1.000
_cell.length_b   1.000
_cell.length_c   1.000
_cell.angle_alpha   90.00
_cell.angle_beta   90.00
_cell.angle_gamma   90.00
#
_symmetry.space_group_name_H-M   'P 1'
#
loop_
_entity.id
_entity.type
_entity.pdbx_description
1 polymer ?
#
loop_
_entity_poly.entity_id
_entity_poly.type
_entity_poly.pdbx_seq_one_letter_code
_entity_poly.pdbx_strand_id
1 'polypeptide(L)'
;MEPVFHNDSYGYRPGRSAHQALDVARQRCWNHDWVLDLDIKNFFGSIDWELMMRAVRCHTDSAWVLLYIERWLKAPVHMPDGTVVQPDKGTPQGGVVAPPTT
;
A
#
# COMPACT_ATOMS: atom_id res chain seq x y z
N MET A 1 -3.41 -3.81 -13.06
CA MET A 1 -4.17 -3.72 -11.80
C MET A 1 -5.31 -2.72 -11.84
N GLU A 2 -5.24 -1.65 -12.66
CA GLU A 2 -6.34 -0.67 -12.78
C GLU A 2 -7.77 -1.19 -12.90
N PRO A 3 -8.05 -2.33 -13.57
CA PRO A 3 -9.41 -2.87 -13.62
C PRO A 3 -9.95 -3.36 -12.28
N VAL A 4 -9.08 -3.64 -11.30
CA VAL A 4 -9.44 -4.25 -10.01
C VAL A 4 -9.64 -3.20 -8.92
N PHE A 5 -9.00 -2.03 -9.04
CA PHE A 5 -9.14 -0.97 -8.04
C PHE A 5 -10.55 -0.38 -8.03
N HIS A 6 -11.06 -0.13 -6.83
CA HIS A 6 -12.34 0.55 -6.66
C HIS A 6 -12.32 1.96 -7.29
N ASN A 7 -13.47 2.42 -7.78
CA ASN A 7 -13.59 3.74 -8.41
C ASN A 7 -13.23 4.90 -7.48
N ASP A 8 -13.46 4.71 -6.17
CA ASP A 8 -13.10 5.67 -5.12
C ASP A 8 -11.68 5.49 -4.56
N SER A 9 -10.83 4.71 -5.23
CA SER A 9 -9.39 4.65 -4.89
C SER A 9 -8.63 5.69 -5.70
N TYR A 10 -8.05 6.68 -5.03
CA TYR A 10 -7.37 7.81 -5.68
C TYR A 10 -5.85 7.87 -5.43
N GLY A 11 -5.37 7.29 -4.34
CA GLY A 11 -3.94 7.34 -3.97
C GLY A 11 -3.07 6.48 -4.88
N TYR A 12 -1.88 6.98 -5.23
CA TYR A 12 -0.82 6.25 -5.93
C TYR A 12 -1.22 5.60 -7.27
N ARG A 13 -2.23 6.17 -7.95
CA ARG A 13 -2.76 5.64 -9.21
C ARG A 13 -2.53 6.60 -10.37
N PRO A 14 -2.03 6.14 -11.52
CA PRO A 14 -1.91 6.97 -12.72
C PRO A 14 -3.27 7.57 -13.12
N GLY A 15 -3.31 8.87 -13.39
CA GLY A 15 -4.53 9.58 -13.80
C GLY A 15 -5.57 9.80 -12.68
N ARG A 16 -5.24 9.45 -11.43
CA ARG A 16 -6.04 9.79 -10.25
C ARG A 16 -5.32 10.82 -9.38
N SER A 17 -6.06 11.69 -8.70
CA SER A 17 -5.48 12.72 -7.83
C SER A 17 -6.30 12.98 -6.57
N ALA A 18 -5.66 13.57 -5.56
CA ALA A 18 -6.34 14.00 -4.34
C ALA A 18 -7.47 15.01 -4.61
N HIS A 19 -7.33 15.87 -5.62
CA HIS A 19 -8.38 16.81 -6.01
C HIS A 19 -9.66 16.09 -6.48
N GLN A 20 -9.52 15.04 -7.29
CA GLN A 20 -10.66 14.23 -7.69
C GLN A 20 -11.35 13.55 -6.50
N ALA A 21 -10.58 13.12 -5.50
CA ALA A 21 -11.13 12.58 -4.25
C ALA A 21 -11.94 13.64 -3.49
N LEU A 22 -11.42 14.87 -3.41
CA LEU A 22 -12.10 16.01 -2.77
C LEU A 22 -13.39 16.40 -3.49
N ASP A 23 -13.40 16.40 -4.83
CA ASP A 23 -14.61 16.72 -5.60
C ASP A 23 -15.74 15.73 -5.31
N VAL A 24 -15.43 14.43 -5.29
CA VAL A 24 -16.40 13.38 -4.95
C VAL A 24 -16.83 13.46 -3.49
N ALA A 25 -15.90 13.69 -2.56
CA ALA A 25 -16.21 13.86 -1.14
C ALA A 25 -17.16 15.04 -0.92
N ARG A 26 -16.88 16.20 -1.55
CA ARG A 26 -17.73 17.39 -1.49
C ARG A 26 -19.16 17.10 -1.96
N GLN A 27 -19.31 16.35 -3.05
CA GLN A 27 -20.63 15.97 -3.54
C GLN A 27 -21.41 15.11 -2.53
N ARG A 28 -20.73 14.18 -1.85
CA ARG A 28 -21.34 13.28 -0.86
C ARG A 28 -21.71 13.99 0.45
N CYS A 29 -20.94 14.99 0.85
CA CYS A 29 -21.25 15.82 2.03
C CYS A 29 -22.57 16.62 1.87
N TRP A 30 -23.08 16.81 0.66
CA TRP A 30 -24.42 17.40 0.46
C TRP A 30 -25.56 16.42 0.74
N ASN A 31 -25.30 15.11 0.75
CA ASN A 31 -26.30 14.06 0.97
C ASN A 31 -26.23 13.45 2.36
N HIS A 32 -25.12 13.65 3.08
CA HIS A 32 -24.87 13.07 4.39
C HIS A 32 -24.18 14.08 5.31
N ASP A 33 -24.72 14.27 6.51
CA ASP A 33 -24.24 15.26 7.49
C ASP A 33 -23.08 14.76 8.37
N TRP A 34 -22.66 13.51 8.20
CA TRP A 34 -21.61 12.88 9.00
C TRP A 34 -20.56 12.21 8.13
N VAL A 35 -19.34 12.14 8.64
CA VAL A 35 -18.21 11.44 8.03
C VAL A 35 -17.57 10.50 9.04
N LEU A 36 -17.14 9.34 8.57
CA LEU A 36 -16.28 8.44 9.33
C LEU A 36 -14.86 8.59 8.81
N ASP A 37 -14.00 9.19 9.62
CA ASP A 37 -12.57 9.32 9.32
C ASP A 37 -11.81 8.12 9.91
N LEU A 38 -11.13 7.37 9.06
CA LEU A 38 -10.40 6.16 9.43
C LEU A 38 -8.98 6.24 8.88
N ASP A 39 -8.01 6.06 9.76
CA ASP A 39 -6.60 5.94 9.41
C ASP A 39 -5.98 4.67 10.02
N ILE A 40 -5.06 4.04 9.29
CA ILE A 40 -4.35 2.85 9.75
C ILE A 40 -2.98 3.28 10.27
N LYS A 41 -2.85 3.29 11.59
CA LYS A 41 -1.57 3.59 12.26
C LYS A 41 -0.48 2.64 11.76
N ASN A 42 0.63 3.21 11.32
CA ASN A 42 1.80 2.47 10.84
C ASN A 42 1.43 1.40 9.79
N PHE A 43 0.60 1.77 8.80
CA PHE A 43 0.15 0.86 7.75
C PHE A 43 1.31 0.03 7.16
N PHE A 44 2.31 0.70 6.58
CA PHE A 44 3.43 0.00 5.95
C PHE A 44 4.31 -0.79 6.93
N GLY A 45 4.42 -0.38 8.20
CA GLY A 45 5.21 -1.13 9.20
C GLY A 45 4.44 -2.25 9.90
N SER A 46 3.15 -2.45 9.59
CA SER A 46 2.30 -3.47 10.24
C SER A 46 1.74 -4.51 9.27
N ILE A 47 2.08 -4.45 7.99
CA ILE A 47 1.63 -5.41 6.97
C ILE A 47 2.08 -6.83 7.33
N ASP A 48 1.12 -7.73 7.47
CA ASP A 48 1.38 -9.16 7.57
C ASP A 48 1.80 -9.73 6.20
N TRP A 49 2.95 -10.41 6.15
CA TRP A 49 3.50 -10.93 4.91
C TRP A 49 2.70 -12.10 4.33
N GLU A 50 2.08 -12.92 5.17
CA GLU A 50 1.24 -14.00 4.70
C GLU A 50 -0.01 -13.44 4.02
N LEU A 51 -0.66 -12.45 4.63
CA LEU A 51 -1.81 -11.77 4.03
C LEU A 51 -1.42 -11.02 2.75
N MET A 52 -0.27 -10.35 2.73
CA MET A 52 0.25 -9.68 1.53
C MET A 52 0.49 -10.70 0.40
N MET A 53 1.20 -11.79 0.66
CA MET A 53 1.48 -12.82 -0.34
C MET A 53 0.21 -13.52 -0.82
N ARG A 54 -0.78 -13.73 0.06
CA ARG A 54 -2.12 -14.23 -0.35
C ARG A 54 -2.79 -13.28 -1.34
N ALA A 55 -2.77 -11.98 -1.08
CA ALA A 55 -3.34 -10.98 -1.98
C ALA A 55 -2.62 -10.96 -3.34
N VAL A 56 -1.28 -11.03 -3.36
CA VAL A 56 -0.49 -11.05 -4.62
C VAL A 56 -0.81 -12.29 -5.44
N ARG A 57 -0.90 -13.48 -4.82
CA ARG A 57 -1.25 -14.74 -5.50
C ARG A 57 -2.61 -14.70 -6.19
N CYS A 58 -3.57 -13.93 -5.69
CA CYS A 58 -4.86 -13.74 -6.37
C CYS A 58 -4.75 -12.97 -7.70
N HIS A 59 -3.63 -12.28 -7.95
CA HIS A 59 -3.45 -11.40 -9.11
C HIS A 59 -2.36 -11.88 -10.09
N THR A 60 -1.55 -12.86 -9.72
CA THR A 60 -0.54 -13.43 -10.61
C THR A 60 -0.13 -14.85 -10.19
N ASP A 61 0.07 -15.71 -11.19
CA ASP A 61 0.63 -17.06 -11.01
C ASP A 61 2.15 -17.12 -11.32
N SER A 62 2.76 -15.97 -11.62
CA SER A 62 4.19 -15.92 -11.95
C SER A 62 5.05 -16.21 -10.72
N ALA A 63 5.63 -17.41 -10.70
CA ALA A 63 6.50 -17.86 -9.61
C ALA A 63 7.66 -16.90 -9.34
N TRP A 64 8.21 -16.28 -10.39
CA TRP A 64 9.29 -15.30 -10.26
C TRP A 64 8.85 -14.02 -9.55
N VAL A 65 7.67 -13.50 -9.90
CA VAL A 65 7.12 -12.31 -9.25
C VAL A 65 6.87 -12.57 -7.76
N LEU A 66 6.27 -13.71 -7.44
CA LEU A 66 6.04 -14.12 -6.05
C LEU A 66 7.35 -14.26 -5.27
N LEU A 67 8.36 -14.92 -5.85
CA LEU A 67 9.67 -15.09 -5.24
C LEU A 67 10.34 -13.75 -4.92
N TYR A 68 10.33 -12.81 -5.87
CA TYR A 68 10.99 -11.52 -5.67
C TYR A 68 10.25 -10.64 -4.66
N ILE A 69 8.92 -10.63 -4.68
CA ILE A 69 8.14 -9.90 -3.67
C ILE A 69 8.40 -10.46 -2.27
N GLU A 70 8.39 -11.78 -2.11
CA GLU A 70 8.67 -12.40 -0.81
C GLU A 70 10.08 -12.07 -0.30
N ARG A 71 11.09 -12.12 -1.18
CA ARG A 71 12.47 -11.73 -0.83
C ARG A 71 12.57 -10.27 -0.44
N TRP A 72 11.84 -9.39 -1.12
CA TRP A 72 11.82 -7.96 -0.80
C TRP A 72 11.15 -7.66 0.53
N LEU A 73 10.06 -8.36 0.86
CA LEU A 73 9.44 -8.25 2.17
C LEU A 73 10.42 -8.66 3.28
N LYS A 74 11.13 -9.79 3.09
CA LYS A 74 12.07 -10.37 4.06
C LYS A 74 13.47 -9.74 4.06
N ALA A 75 13.73 -8.76 3.21
CA ALA A 75 15.06 -8.20 3.08
C ALA A 75 15.49 -7.49 4.38
N PRO A 76 16.73 -7.73 4.87
CA PRO A 76 17.25 -7.00 6.02
C PRO A 76 17.41 -5.51 5.67
N VAL A 77 17.14 -4.65 6.64
CA VAL A 77 17.21 -3.20 6.49
C VAL A 77 18.44 -2.69 7.23
N HIS A 78 19.29 -1.95 6.51
CA HIS A 78 20.39 -1.21 7.12
C HIS A 78 19.87 0.14 7.63
N MET A 79 20.05 0.36 8.92
CA MET A 79 19.67 1.59 9.59
C MET A 79 20.80 2.62 9.50
N PRO A 80 20.51 3.93 9.59
CA PRO A 80 21.53 4.99 9.51
C PRO A 80 22.64 4.90 10.57
N ASP A 81 22.36 4.23 11.70
CA ASP A 81 23.31 3.99 12.79
C ASP A 81 24.25 2.79 12.53
N GLY A 82 24.14 2.16 11.36
CA GLY A 82 24.94 1.00 10.96
C GLY A 82 24.39 -0.34 11.43
N THR A 83 23.27 -0.36 12.18
CA THR A 83 22.63 -1.60 12.59
C THR A 83 21.87 -2.26 11.44
N VAL A 84 21.73 -3.59 11.49
CA VAL A 84 20.96 -4.37 10.53
C VAL A 84 19.76 -4.97 11.25
N VAL A 85 18.57 -4.61 10.78
CA VAL A 85 17.31 -5.13 11.31
C VAL A 85 16.77 -6.17 10.34
N GLN A 86 16.35 -7.33 10.85
CA GLN A 86 15.55 -8.28 10.10
C GLN A 86 14.09 -8.04 10.45
N PRO A 87 13.28 -7.46 9.54
CA PRO A 87 11.86 -7.29 9.81
C PRO A 87 11.18 -8.65 9.89
N ASP A 88 10.08 -8.74 10.63
CA ASP A 88 9.17 -9.89 10.67
C ASP A 88 7.79 -9.56 10.06
N LYS A 89 7.55 -8.27 9.79
CA LYS A 89 6.36 -7.70 9.17
C LYS A 89 6.67 -6.36 8.52
N GLY A 90 5.69 -5.83 7.80
CA GLY A 90 5.76 -4.54 7.14
C GLY A 90 6.48 -4.61 5.79
N THR A 91 6.57 -3.46 5.14
CA THR A 91 7.34 -3.28 3.91
C THR A 91 8.44 -2.26 4.20
N PRO A 92 9.69 -2.48 3.77
CA PRO A 92 10.73 -1.46 3.87
C PRO A 92 10.26 -0.16 3.19
N GLN A 93 10.04 0.90 3.98
CA GLN A 93 9.66 2.21 3.45
C GLN A 93 10.84 2.79 2.67
N GLY A 94 10.62 3.12 1.39
CA GLY A 94 11.68 3.56 0.47
C GLY A 94 12.15 2.50 -0.53
N GLY A 95 11.63 1.27 -0.46
CA GLY A 95 11.79 0.29 -1.55
C GLY A 95 10.93 0.65 -2.76
N VAL A 96 11.41 0.33 -3.97
CA VAL A 96 10.75 0.64 -5.27
C VAL A 96 9.32 0.04 -5.41
N VAL A 97 8.97 -0.88 -4.50
CA VAL A 97 7.69 -1.62 -4.45
C VAL A 97 6.64 -0.90 -3.63
N ALA A 98 7.08 -0.14 -2.63
CA ALA A 98 6.19 0.68 -1.85
C ALA A 98 5.82 1.91 -2.70
N PRO A 99 4.57 2.39 -2.64
CA PRO A 99 4.21 3.60 -3.34
C PRO A 99 5.11 4.76 -2.89
N PRO A 100 5.61 5.60 -3.82
CA PRO A 100 6.45 6.73 -3.45
C PRO A 100 5.61 7.72 -2.64
N THR A 101 5.91 7.87 -1.35
CA THR A 101 5.40 8.96 -0.52
C THR A 101 5.98 10.27 -1.06
N THR A 102 5.25 10.93 -1.96
CA THR A 102 5.57 12.26 -2.49
C THR A 102 4.52 13.24 -2.02
#